data_AF-A0A4Y4G202-F1
#
_entry.id   AF-A0A4Y4G202-F1
#
_cell.length_a   1.000
_cell.length_b   1.000
_cell.length_c   1.000
_cell.angle_alpha   90.00
_cell.angle_beta   90.00
_cell.angle_gamma   90.00
#
_symmetry.space_group_name_H-M   'P 1'
#
loop_
_entity.id
_entity.type
_entity.pdbx_description
1 polymer ?
#
loop_
_entity_poly.entity_id
_entity_poly.type
_entity_poly.pdbx_seq_one_letter_code
_entity_poly.pdbx_strand_id
1 'polypeptide(L)'
;MAKFQLMGMPIWVYAKDIDTKGAIERARLIEGHVDESFNVEPKEIDGYRFVSAAGVTAGVFTQEDTHTITFYYRHAQVAETQALTDKYLHVFSEVQPVVSIEDQTAIGQKLWSGSVAKVAQRMASRTGEFWYQLADSRWVKYDMRVMKLANDDGRNQRPAFDWQRPTNWEPVTYHATGSVDYVPGADIAVYAQPYGREIGRLQHGVEIEITEKVIDSAQVTWYHIAQQGWISSIYASLDD
;
A
#
# COMPACT_ATOMS: atom_id res chain seq x y z
N MET A 1 53.71 -26.71 9.49
CA MET A 1 53.25 -25.31 9.63
C MET A 1 51.73 -25.33 9.67
N ALA A 2 51.09 -24.71 10.66
CA ALA A 2 49.64 -24.57 10.68
C ALA A 2 49.22 -23.58 9.58
N LYS A 3 48.27 -23.97 8.72
CA LYS A 3 47.62 -23.02 7.81
C LYS A 3 46.74 -22.11 8.67
N PHE A 4 47.11 -20.84 8.80
CA PHE A 4 46.23 -19.83 9.37
C PHE A 4 45.26 -19.39 8.28
N GLN A 5 43.99 -19.71 8.44
CA GLN A 5 42.93 -19.26 7.55
C GLN A 5 42.40 -17.93 8.10
N LEU A 6 42.47 -16.88 7.29
CA LEU A 6 42.03 -15.55 7.68
C LEU A 6 40.51 -15.49 7.68
N MET A 7 39.94 -14.90 8.72
CA MET A 7 38.50 -14.60 8.78
C MET A 7 38.18 -13.48 7.79
N GLY A 8 37.10 -13.64 7.04
CA GLY A 8 36.54 -12.57 6.24
C GLY A 8 35.73 -11.60 7.09
N MET A 9 35.42 -10.45 6.52
CA MET A 9 34.51 -9.48 7.13
C MET A 9 33.10 -10.08 7.22
N PRO A 10 32.44 -10.01 8.38
CA PRO A 10 31.14 -10.66 8.56
C PRO A 10 30.03 -9.94 7.80
N ILE A 11 28.97 -10.68 7.48
CA ILE A 11 27.80 -10.18 6.76
C ILE A 11 26.67 -9.91 7.75
N TRP A 12 26.15 -8.69 7.75
CA TRP A 12 24.94 -8.35 8.48
C TRP A 12 23.70 -8.64 7.64
N VAL A 13 22.76 -9.40 8.21
CA VAL A 13 21.50 -9.76 7.55
C VAL A 13 20.33 -9.19 8.35
N TYR A 14 19.57 -8.30 7.72
CA TYR A 14 18.39 -7.67 8.29
C TYR A 14 17.11 -8.20 7.63
N ALA A 15 16.06 -8.39 8.44
CA ALA A 15 14.69 -8.56 7.98
C ALA A 15 13.91 -7.30 8.35
N LYS A 16 13.44 -6.56 7.33
CA LYS A 16 12.74 -5.28 7.53
C LYS A 16 11.39 -5.27 6.84
N ASP A 17 10.46 -4.56 7.45
CA ASP A 17 9.18 -4.27 6.82
C ASP A 17 9.37 -3.24 5.68
N ILE A 18 8.78 -3.50 4.52
CA ILE A 18 8.96 -2.66 3.32
C ILE A 18 8.31 -1.29 3.50
N ASP A 19 7.25 -1.19 4.29
CA ASP A 19 6.43 0.01 4.42
C ASP A 19 7.00 0.92 5.53
N THR A 20 7.25 0.38 6.72
CA THR A 20 7.75 1.13 7.89
C THR A 20 9.27 1.21 7.97
N LYS A 21 9.99 0.34 7.23
CA LYS A 21 11.45 0.11 7.36
C LYS A 21 11.89 -0.38 8.75
N GLY A 22 10.94 -0.73 9.61
CA GLY A 22 11.19 -1.30 10.93
C GLY A 22 11.80 -2.70 10.84
N ALA A 23 12.56 -3.09 11.86
CA ALA A 23 13.08 -4.44 11.96
C ALA A 23 11.96 -5.40 12.37
N ILE A 24 11.82 -6.52 11.66
CA ILE A 24 10.84 -7.57 11.95
C ILE A 24 11.45 -8.59 12.92
N GLU A 25 12.71 -8.94 12.70
CA GLU A 25 13.49 -9.82 13.57
C GLU A 25 14.83 -9.19 13.95
N ARG A 26 15.53 -9.81 14.91
CA ARG A 26 16.91 -9.43 15.23
C ARG A 26 17.81 -9.66 14.01
N ALA A 27 18.72 -8.72 13.77
CA ALA A 27 19.74 -8.87 12.75
C ALA A 27 20.61 -10.10 13.05
N ARG A 28 21.04 -10.79 11.97
CA ARG A 28 21.90 -11.97 12.05
C ARG A 28 23.27 -11.64 11.50
N LEU A 29 24.29 -12.25 12.08
CA LEU A 29 25.67 -12.18 11.59
C LEU A 29 26.01 -13.50 10.91
N ILE A 30 26.56 -13.44 9.70
CA ILE A 30 27.13 -14.59 9.00
C ILE A 30 28.63 -14.38 8.95
N GLU A 31 29.37 -15.36 9.46
CA GLU A 31 30.84 -15.36 9.50
C GLU A 31 31.37 -16.47 8.59
N GLY A 32 32.54 -16.25 8.03
CA GLY A 32 33.19 -17.19 7.14
C GLY A 32 34.65 -16.79 6.91
N HIS A 33 35.40 -17.69 6.33
CA HIS A 33 36.80 -17.44 6.02
C HIS A 33 36.94 -16.75 4.67
N VAL A 34 38.04 -16.03 4.47
CA VAL A 34 38.37 -15.43 3.17
C VAL A 34 38.33 -16.51 2.06
N ASP A 35 37.77 -16.15 0.91
CA ASP A 35 37.51 -17.01 -0.25
C ASP A 35 36.43 -18.09 -0.07
N GLU A 36 35.84 -18.21 1.13
CA GLU A 36 34.67 -19.08 1.35
C GLU A 36 33.44 -18.48 0.66
N SER A 37 32.68 -19.30 -0.06
CA SER A 37 31.45 -18.86 -0.73
C SER A 37 30.31 -18.74 0.26
N PHE A 38 29.51 -17.69 0.13
CA PHE A 38 28.23 -17.55 0.84
C PHE A 38 27.07 -17.48 -0.15
N ASN A 39 25.93 -17.99 0.28
CA ASN A 39 24.62 -17.72 -0.32
C ASN A 39 23.62 -17.57 0.82
N VAL A 40 22.97 -16.41 0.89
CA VAL A 40 22.01 -16.07 1.93
C VAL A 40 20.65 -15.88 1.27
N GLU A 41 19.69 -16.70 1.70
CA GLU A 41 18.32 -16.65 1.23
C GLU A 41 17.39 -15.96 2.25
N PRO A 42 16.27 -15.36 1.81
CA PRO A 42 15.25 -14.86 2.71
C PRO A 42 14.68 -16.02 3.53
N LYS A 43 14.37 -15.74 4.80
CA LYS A 43 13.70 -16.71 5.67
C LYS A 43 12.20 -16.58 5.52
N GLU A 44 11.50 -17.69 5.71
CA GLU A 44 10.07 -17.62 6.04
C GLU A 44 9.92 -17.00 7.43
N ILE A 45 9.06 -15.98 7.50
CA ILE A 45 8.71 -15.27 8.73
C ILE A 45 7.20 -15.34 8.85
N ASP A 46 6.71 -15.84 9.98
CA ASP A 46 5.27 -16.03 10.18
C ASP A 46 4.51 -14.71 10.06
N GLY A 47 3.40 -14.72 9.33
CA GLY A 47 2.62 -13.52 9.02
C GLY A 47 3.23 -12.59 7.95
N TYR A 48 4.39 -12.89 7.37
CA TYR A 48 5.05 -12.04 6.38
C TYR A 48 5.32 -12.75 5.06
N ARG A 49 5.30 -11.99 3.96
CA ARG A 49 5.74 -12.42 2.64
C ARG A 49 7.00 -11.68 2.23
N PHE A 50 7.92 -12.39 1.60
CA PHE A 50 9.10 -11.79 0.98
C PHE A 50 8.67 -10.85 -0.17
N VAL A 51 9.33 -9.69 -0.28
CA VAL A 51 9.09 -8.70 -1.33
C VAL A 51 10.33 -8.51 -2.18
N SER A 52 11.46 -8.18 -1.57
CA SER A 52 12.71 -7.91 -2.29
C SER A 52 13.93 -8.00 -1.38
N ALA A 53 15.12 -8.14 -1.98
CA ALA A 53 16.39 -8.08 -1.28
C ALA A 53 17.19 -6.86 -1.72
N ALA A 54 18.01 -6.31 -0.82
CA ALA A 54 19.01 -5.30 -1.11
C ALA A 54 20.37 -5.75 -0.57
N GLY A 55 21.42 -5.51 -1.36
CA GLY A 55 22.76 -6.02 -1.11
C GLY A 55 23.08 -7.29 -1.91
N VAL A 56 24.31 -7.78 -1.77
CA VAL A 56 24.81 -8.96 -2.47
C VAL A 56 24.46 -10.20 -1.66
N THR A 57 23.58 -11.06 -2.18
CA THR A 57 23.09 -12.25 -1.46
C THR A 57 23.97 -13.49 -1.65
N ALA A 58 24.81 -13.52 -2.68
CA ALA A 58 25.74 -14.60 -2.93
C ALA A 58 27.09 -14.05 -3.42
N GLY A 59 28.17 -14.67 -2.95
CA GLY A 59 29.53 -14.20 -3.23
C GLY A 59 30.58 -14.98 -2.45
N VAL A 60 31.72 -14.35 -2.21
CA VAL A 60 32.79 -14.88 -1.36
C VAL A 60 33.16 -13.88 -0.28
N PHE A 61 33.59 -14.37 0.88
CA PHE A 61 34.07 -13.51 1.96
C PHE A 61 35.41 -12.85 1.59
N THR A 62 35.51 -11.53 1.82
CA THR A 62 36.72 -10.73 1.61
C THR A 62 37.20 -10.11 2.94
N GLN A 63 38.45 -9.65 3.00
CA GLN A 63 38.98 -8.98 4.20
C GLN A 63 38.61 -7.50 4.29
N GLU A 64 38.18 -6.92 3.19
CA GLU A 64 38.10 -5.46 3.01
C GLU A 64 36.66 -4.96 3.03
N ASP A 65 35.71 -5.79 2.58
CA ASP A 65 34.34 -5.34 2.34
C ASP A 65 33.37 -5.80 3.43
N THR A 66 32.77 -4.84 4.12
CA THR A 66 31.62 -5.14 4.98
C THR A 66 30.37 -5.31 4.13
N HIS A 67 29.74 -6.48 4.23
CA HIS A 67 28.53 -6.77 3.49
C HIS A 67 27.29 -6.57 4.36
N THR A 68 26.27 -5.94 3.80
CA THR A 68 24.95 -5.84 4.41
C THR A 68 23.91 -6.34 3.43
N ILE A 69 23.12 -7.31 3.88
CA ILE A 69 21.96 -7.85 3.16
C ILE A 69 20.71 -7.42 3.94
N THR A 70 19.76 -6.81 3.24
CA THR A 70 18.43 -6.52 3.80
C THR A 70 17.38 -7.23 2.97
N PHE A 71 16.65 -8.14 3.60
CA PHE A 71 15.44 -8.71 3.03
C PHE A 71 14.25 -7.87 3.49
N TYR A 72 13.50 -7.36 2.53
CA TYR A 72 12.26 -6.63 2.75
C TYR A 72 11.07 -7.57 2.66
N TYR A 73 10.21 -7.46 3.66
CA TYR A 73 8.97 -8.23 3.76
C TYR A 73 7.78 -7.29 3.88
N ARG A 74 6.60 -7.81 3.57
CA ARG A 74 5.33 -7.14 3.82
C ARG A 74 4.43 -8.09 4.57
N HIS A 75 3.58 -7.56 5.44
CA HIS A 75 2.59 -8.39 6.13
C HIS A 75 1.71 -9.13 5.10
N ALA A 76 1.42 -10.40 5.36
CA ALA A 76 0.80 -11.31 4.39
C ALA A 76 -0.61 -10.88 3.99
N GLN A 77 -1.31 -10.16 4.86
CA GLN A 77 -2.65 -9.63 4.62
C GLN A 77 -2.65 -8.33 3.81
N VAL A 78 -1.50 -7.66 3.64
CA VAL A 78 -1.41 -6.38 2.94
C VAL A 78 -1.16 -6.61 1.44
N ALA A 79 -2.09 -6.13 0.62
CA ALA A 79 -1.92 -6.06 -0.82
C ALA A 79 -1.04 -4.84 -1.16
N GLU A 80 -1.53 -3.65 -0.81
CA GLU A 80 -0.95 -2.37 -1.19
C GLU A 80 -1.06 -1.34 -0.08
N THR A 81 -0.06 -0.45 -0.02
CA THR A 81 0.00 0.72 0.85
C THR A 81 0.26 1.95 0.00
N GLN A 82 -0.33 3.09 0.37
CA GLN A 82 -0.02 4.38 -0.23
C GLN A 82 0.10 5.44 0.86
N ALA A 83 1.28 6.07 0.94
CA ALA A 83 1.48 7.26 1.76
C ALA A 83 0.63 8.41 1.22
N LEU A 84 -0.04 9.13 2.12
CA LEU A 84 -0.94 10.23 1.79
C LEU A 84 -0.41 11.52 2.40
N THR A 85 -0.30 12.55 1.55
CA THR A 85 -0.04 13.93 1.96
C THR A 85 -1.30 14.76 1.80
N ASP A 86 -1.53 15.67 2.75
CA ASP A 86 -2.66 16.60 2.75
C ASP A 86 -4.02 15.91 2.54
N LYS A 87 -4.22 14.82 3.28
CA LYS A 87 -5.48 14.10 3.33
C LYS A 87 -6.05 14.07 4.74
N TYR A 88 -7.36 14.19 4.80
CA TYR A 88 -8.12 14.22 6.04
C TYR A 88 -9.33 13.30 5.91
N LEU A 89 -9.63 12.59 6.99
CA LEU A 89 -10.80 11.75 7.12
C LEU A 89 -11.90 12.55 7.82
N HIS A 90 -12.96 12.83 7.09
CA HIS A 90 -14.19 13.41 7.63
C HIS A 90 -15.06 12.27 8.14
N VAL A 91 -15.44 12.34 9.41
CA VAL A 91 -16.16 11.27 10.11
C VAL A 91 -17.62 11.70 10.30
N PHE A 92 -18.56 10.90 9.78
CA PHE A 92 -19.99 11.16 9.84
C PHE A 92 -20.71 10.34 10.91
N SER A 93 -20.10 9.24 11.34
CA SER A 93 -20.59 8.37 12.41
C SER A 93 -19.44 7.94 13.30
N GLU A 94 -19.74 7.55 14.53
CA GLU A 94 -18.74 7.10 15.49
C GLU A 94 -17.87 5.96 14.94
N VAL A 95 -16.55 6.09 15.07
CA VAL A 95 -15.58 5.03 14.75
C VAL A 95 -14.57 4.88 15.88
N GLN A 96 -14.30 3.63 16.26
CA GLN A 96 -13.27 3.27 17.23
C GLN A 96 -11.99 2.89 16.49
N PRO A 97 -10.89 3.64 16.67
CA PRO A 97 -9.59 3.27 16.10
C PRO A 97 -9.00 2.03 16.79
N VAL A 98 -8.15 1.34 16.06
CA VAL A 98 -7.44 0.12 16.49
C VAL A 98 -5.91 0.29 16.37
N VAL A 99 -5.17 -0.62 17.00
CA VAL A 99 -3.69 -0.61 17.04
C VAL A 99 -3.10 -0.77 15.64
N SER A 100 -3.53 -1.80 14.92
CA SER A 100 -3.15 -2.05 13.53
C SER A 100 -4.23 -2.86 12.82
N ILE A 101 -3.99 -3.23 11.57
CA ILE A 101 -4.92 -4.10 10.84
C ILE A 101 -4.83 -5.56 11.33
N GLU A 102 -3.67 -5.93 11.88
CA GLU A 102 -3.41 -7.25 12.49
C GLU A 102 -3.93 -7.32 13.92
N ASP A 103 -3.66 -6.27 14.70
CA ASP A 103 -4.14 -6.10 16.06
C ASP A 103 -5.31 -5.12 16.09
N GLN A 104 -6.52 -5.67 15.92
CA GLN A 104 -7.75 -4.89 15.96
C GLN A 104 -8.18 -4.50 17.38
N THR A 105 -7.29 -4.58 18.37
CA THR A 105 -7.54 -4.06 19.71
C THR A 105 -7.87 -2.58 19.63
N ALA A 106 -9.01 -2.20 20.21
CA ALA A 106 -9.43 -0.81 20.28
C ALA A 106 -8.42 0.03 21.09
N ILE A 107 -8.03 1.18 20.54
CA ILE A 107 -7.04 2.06 21.18
C ILE A 107 -7.46 3.54 21.08
N GLY A 108 -7.14 4.27 22.14
CA GLY A 108 -7.29 5.73 22.18
C GLY A 108 -8.75 6.20 22.10
N GLN A 109 -8.90 7.49 21.86
CA GLN A 109 -10.22 8.13 21.80
C GLN A 109 -10.95 7.81 20.49
N LYS A 110 -12.24 7.50 20.60
CA LYS A 110 -13.15 7.40 19.45
C LYS A 110 -13.16 8.68 18.62
N LEU A 111 -13.36 8.53 17.32
CA LEU A 111 -13.70 9.66 16.45
C LEU A 111 -15.21 9.74 16.37
N TRP A 112 -15.77 10.86 16.82
CA TRP A 112 -17.22 11.10 16.81
C TRP A 112 -17.67 11.69 15.47
N SER A 113 -18.98 11.65 15.22
CA SER A 113 -19.58 12.38 14.10
C SER A 113 -19.15 13.86 14.10
N GLY A 114 -18.77 14.38 12.95
CA GLY A 114 -18.20 15.71 12.74
C GLY A 114 -16.70 15.81 13.00
N SER A 115 -16.03 14.75 13.45
CA SER A 115 -14.57 14.76 13.63
C SER A 115 -13.84 14.79 12.30
N VAL A 116 -12.67 15.42 12.29
CA VAL A 116 -11.76 15.41 11.15
C VAL A 116 -10.38 14.98 11.63
N ALA A 117 -9.81 13.96 10.99
CA ALA A 117 -8.52 13.40 11.37
C ALA A 117 -7.55 13.42 10.18
N LYS A 118 -6.30 13.86 10.40
CA LYS A 118 -5.27 13.80 9.35
C LYS A 118 -4.92 12.34 9.07
N VAL A 119 -4.79 11.99 7.79
CA VAL A 119 -4.45 10.63 7.33
C VAL A 119 -3.03 10.63 6.79
N ALA A 120 -2.24 9.66 7.25
CA ALA A 120 -0.86 9.46 6.80
C ALA A 120 -0.75 8.38 5.71
N GLN A 121 -1.65 7.40 5.72
CA GLN A 121 -1.57 6.27 4.79
C GLN A 121 -2.96 5.69 4.51
N ARG A 122 -3.15 5.16 3.30
CA ARG A 122 -4.21 4.18 3.01
C ARG A 122 -3.61 2.80 2.73
N MET A 123 -4.34 1.75 3.06
CA MET A 123 -3.91 0.37 2.87
C MET A 123 -5.08 -0.46 2.33
N ALA A 124 -4.80 -1.31 1.36
CA ALA A 124 -5.72 -2.32 0.84
C ALA A 124 -5.24 -3.71 1.29
N SER A 125 -6.12 -4.46 1.95
CA SER A 125 -5.85 -5.85 2.30
C SER A 125 -6.04 -6.74 1.08
N ARG A 126 -5.45 -7.95 1.13
CA ARG A 126 -5.67 -8.98 0.11
C ARG A 126 -7.08 -9.56 0.12
N THR A 127 -7.89 -9.22 1.13
CA THR A 127 -9.30 -9.60 1.25
C THR A 127 -10.25 -8.50 0.79
N GLY A 128 -9.73 -7.40 0.21
CA GLY A 128 -10.52 -6.29 -0.32
C GLY A 128 -10.96 -5.26 0.73
N GLU A 129 -10.41 -5.32 1.93
CA GLU A 129 -10.69 -4.35 2.99
C GLU A 129 -9.77 -3.13 2.84
N PHE A 130 -10.32 -1.93 3.04
CA PHE A 130 -9.55 -0.69 3.00
C PHE A 130 -9.41 -0.12 4.40
N TRP A 131 -8.24 0.43 4.68
CA TRP A 131 -7.94 1.04 5.97
C TRP A 131 -7.20 2.35 5.79
N TYR A 132 -7.39 3.26 6.74
CA TYR A 132 -6.63 4.49 6.86
C TYR A 132 -5.81 4.47 8.14
N GLN A 133 -4.52 4.79 8.02
CA GLN A 133 -3.70 5.14 9.18
C GLN A 133 -3.79 6.64 9.42
N LEU A 134 -4.19 7.02 10.61
CA LEU A 134 -4.21 8.40 11.06
C LEU A 134 -2.76 8.88 11.31
N ALA A 135 -2.56 10.19 11.29
CA ALA A 135 -1.25 10.80 11.54
C ALA A 135 -0.69 10.49 12.95
N ASP A 136 -1.54 10.06 13.88
CA ASP A 136 -1.16 9.59 15.21
C ASP A 136 -0.97 8.05 15.29
N SER A 137 -0.79 7.41 14.14
CA SER A 137 -0.52 5.97 13.95
C SER A 137 -1.68 5.01 14.17
N ARG A 138 -2.83 5.48 14.66
CA ARG A 138 -4.02 4.62 14.85
C ARG A 138 -4.66 4.27 13.52
N TRP A 139 -5.32 3.12 13.45
CA TRP A 139 -5.96 2.63 12.23
C TRP A 139 -7.48 2.66 12.32
N VAL A 140 -8.12 2.99 11.20
CA VAL A 140 -9.58 2.91 11.04
C VAL A 140 -9.92 2.19 9.75
N LYS A 141 -10.88 1.26 9.82
CA LYS A 141 -11.41 0.55 8.67
C LYS A 141 -12.31 1.47 7.86
N TYR A 142 -12.13 1.50 6.55
CA TYR A 142 -12.98 2.28 5.65
C TYR A 142 -14.41 1.77 5.66
N ASP A 143 -15.35 2.71 5.79
CA ASP A 143 -16.77 2.50 5.54
C ASP A 143 -17.35 3.79 4.95
N MET A 144 -17.91 3.71 3.74
CA MET A 144 -18.48 4.85 3.02
C MET A 144 -19.60 5.57 3.78
N ARG A 145 -20.28 4.90 4.71
CA ARG A 145 -21.35 5.46 5.54
C ARG A 145 -20.80 6.21 6.76
N VAL A 146 -19.60 5.87 7.18
CA VAL A 146 -18.98 6.38 8.42
C VAL A 146 -18.00 7.49 8.12
N MET A 147 -17.34 7.46 6.95
CA MET A 147 -16.24 8.38 6.66
C MET A 147 -16.04 8.68 5.18
N LYS A 148 -15.39 9.82 4.92
CA LYS A 148 -14.92 10.22 3.58
C LYS A 148 -13.53 10.83 3.66
N LEU A 149 -12.65 10.40 2.76
CA LEU A 149 -11.35 11.03 2.57
C LEU A 149 -11.50 12.33 1.77
N ALA A 150 -10.88 13.41 2.25
CA ALA A 150 -10.90 14.73 1.66
C ALA A 150 -9.50 15.36 1.64
N ASN A 151 -9.36 16.47 0.91
CA ASN A 151 -8.11 17.23 0.80
C ASN A 151 -8.00 18.35 1.85
N ASP A 152 -9.04 18.57 2.65
CA ASP A 152 -9.14 19.67 3.61
C ASP A 152 -9.65 19.20 4.98
N ASP A 153 -9.43 20.04 5.99
CA ASP A 153 -9.79 19.78 7.39
C ASP A 153 -11.17 20.32 7.79
N GLY A 154 -11.95 20.87 6.85
CA GLY A 154 -13.24 21.51 7.09
C GLY A 154 -13.23 22.81 7.92
N ARG A 155 -12.10 23.24 8.50
CA ARG A 155 -12.01 24.43 9.39
C ARG A 155 -11.67 25.72 8.65
N ASN A 156 -11.13 25.59 7.44
CA ASN A 156 -10.95 26.70 6.53
C ASN A 156 -12.08 26.68 5.50
N GLN A 157 -13.00 27.65 5.57
CA GLN A 157 -13.65 28.17 4.35
C GLN A 157 -12.59 28.95 3.53
N ARG A 158 -11.50 28.28 3.16
CA ARG A 158 -10.70 28.71 2.01
C ARG A 158 -11.50 28.26 0.79
N PRO A 159 -11.74 29.12 -0.22
CA PRO A 159 -12.39 28.67 -1.43
C PRO A 159 -11.58 27.49 -1.99
N ALA A 160 -12.24 26.33 -1.99
CA ALA A 160 -11.87 25.08 -2.61
C ALA A 160 -10.42 25.02 -3.14
N PHE A 161 -9.51 24.35 -2.43
CA PHE A 161 -8.33 23.77 -3.10
C PHE A 161 -8.76 22.52 -3.92
N ASP A 162 -9.87 22.65 -4.65
CA ASP A 162 -10.22 21.90 -5.86
C ASP A 162 -9.39 22.36 -7.07
N TRP A 163 -8.59 23.42 -6.97
CA TRP A 163 -7.93 24.03 -8.14
C TRP A 163 -6.58 23.43 -8.56
N GLN A 164 -6.22 22.22 -8.13
CA GLN A 164 -5.15 21.44 -8.80
C GLN A 164 -5.44 19.93 -8.86
N ARG A 165 -6.72 19.52 -8.87
CA ARG A 165 -7.05 18.26 -9.56
C ARG A 165 -7.12 18.61 -11.05
N PRO A 166 -6.54 17.83 -11.97
CA PRO A 166 -6.82 18.05 -13.39
C PRO A 166 -8.33 17.94 -13.57
N THR A 167 -9.03 19.07 -13.70
CA THR A 167 -10.40 19.10 -14.20
C THR A 167 -10.39 18.87 -15.70
N ASN A 168 -9.26 19.20 -16.32
CA ASN A 168 -8.90 18.74 -17.65
C ASN A 168 -8.12 17.43 -17.50
N TRP A 169 -8.83 16.32 -17.54
CA TRP A 169 -8.19 15.02 -17.72
C TRP A 169 -7.71 14.94 -19.16
N GLU A 170 -6.55 14.33 -19.38
CA GLU A 170 -6.08 13.93 -20.71
C GLU A 170 -6.14 12.40 -20.80
N PRO A 171 -7.35 11.80 -20.94
CA PRO A 171 -7.47 10.37 -21.18
C PRO A 171 -6.64 9.97 -22.39
N VAL A 172 -5.88 8.89 -22.24
CA VAL A 172 -5.26 8.23 -23.38
C VAL A 172 -6.12 7.04 -23.76
N THR A 173 -6.34 6.87 -25.05
CA THR A 173 -7.05 5.70 -25.59
C THR A 173 -6.35 4.44 -25.11
N TYR A 174 -7.14 3.52 -24.57
CA TYR A 174 -6.64 2.28 -24.00
C TYR A 174 -7.75 1.24 -24.10
N HIS A 175 -7.55 0.24 -24.96
CA HIS A 175 -8.53 -0.82 -25.18
C HIS A 175 -8.11 -2.06 -24.40
N ALA A 176 -8.95 -2.47 -23.46
CA ALA A 176 -8.79 -3.71 -22.73
C ALA A 176 -10.17 -4.25 -22.34
N THR A 177 -10.27 -5.56 -22.20
CA THR A 177 -11.43 -6.21 -21.57
C THR A 177 -11.00 -6.80 -20.23
N GLY A 178 -11.97 -7.08 -19.39
CA GLY A 178 -11.71 -7.69 -18.09
C GLY A 178 -12.98 -7.82 -17.28
N SER A 179 -12.83 -7.98 -15.98
CA SER A 179 -13.94 -8.03 -15.03
C SER A 179 -13.69 -7.18 -13.80
N VAL A 180 -14.77 -6.81 -13.11
CA VAL A 180 -14.70 -6.14 -11.82
C VAL A 180 -14.17 -7.11 -10.77
N ASP A 181 -12.93 -6.89 -10.33
CA ASP A 181 -12.30 -7.63 -9.25
C ASP A 181 -12.57 -6.94 -7.91
N TYR A 182 -13.49 -7.52 -7.14
CA TYR A 182 -13.94 -6.99 -5.86
C TYR A 182 -14.49 -8.14 -5.00
N VAL A 183 -15.10 -7.83 -3.85
CA VAL A 183 -15.62 -8.86 -2.96
C VAL A 183 -16.90 -9.49 -3.55
N PRO A 184 -17.03 -10.83 -3.61
CA PRO A 184 -18.25 -11.48 -4.06
C PRO A 184 -19.51 -11.02 -3.31
N GLY A 185 -20.52 -10.62 -4.06
CA GLY A 185 -21.78 -10.08 -3.52
C GLY A 185 -21.74 -8.59 -3.16
N ALA A 186 -20.63 -7.91 -3.37
CA ALA A 186 -20.49 -6.46 -3.17
C ALA A 186 -20.42 -5.70 -4.51
N ASP A 187 -20.46 -4.37 -4.41
CA ASP A 187 -20.38 -3.45 -5.55
C ASP A 187 -19.28 -2.38 -5.39
N ILE A 188 -18.79 -1.90 -6.52
CA ILE A 188 -17.88 -0.76 -6.64
C ILE A 188 -18.63 0.46 -7.19
N ALA A 189 -18.18 1.66 -6.84
CA ALA A 189 -18.72 2.90 -7.38
C ALA A 189 -18.11 3.22 -8.77
N VAL A 190 -18.95 3.76 -9.66
CA VAL A 190 -18.58 4.31 -10.97
C VAL A 190 -18.77 5.82 -10.96
N TYR A 191 -17.82 6.56 -11.50
CA TYR A 191 -17.76 8.01 -11.39
C TYR A 191 -17.84 8.72 -12.75
N ALA A 192 -18.43 9.92 -12.79
CA ALA A 192 -18.51 10.71 -14.04
C ALA A 192 -17.13 11.11 -14.60
N GLN A 193 -16.15 11.22 -13.72
CA GLN A 193 -14.75 11.51 -13.98
C GLN A 193 -13.94 10.95 -12.79
N PRO A 194 -12.62 10.76 -12.90
CA PRO A 194 -11.80 10.34 -11.77
C PRO A 194 -12.02 11.26 -10.56
N TYR A 195 -12.24 10.66 -9.39
CA TYR A 195 -12.57 11.36 -8.13
C TYR A 195 -13.82 12.26 -8.18
N GLY A 196 -14.68 12.07 -9.19
CA GLY A 196 -15.87 12.86 -9.44
C GLY A 196 -17.10 12.40 -8.64
N ARG A 197 -18.27 12.82 -9.11
CA ARG A 197 -19.56 12.35 -8.58
C ARG A 197 -19.78 10.90 -8.98
N GLU A 198 -20.23 10.07 -8.03
CA GLU A 198 -20.73 8.72 -8.30
C GLU A 198 -21.97 8.81 -9.20
N ILE A 199 -21.96 8.08 -10.32
CA ILE A 199 -23.05 8.02 -11.31
C ILE A 199 -23.61 6.62 -11.49
N GLY A 200 -22.99 5.61 -10.87
CA GLY A 200 -23.43 4.23 -10.96
C GLY A 200 -22.65 3.32 -10.03
N ARG A 201 -23.00 2.04 -10.06
CA ARG A 201 -22.33 0.97 -9.32
C ARG A 201 -22.25 -0.30 -10.16
N LEU A 202 -21.18 -1.07 -9.97
CA LEU A 202 -20.97 -2.36 -10.63
C LEU A 202 -20.69 -3.45 -9.62
N GLN A 203 -21.32 -4.60 -9.82
CA GLN A 203 -21.12 -5.76 -8.98
C GLN A 203 -19.79 -6.45 -9.33
N HIS A 204 -19.21 -7.13 -8.34
CA HIS A 204 -18.10 -8.05 -8.59
C HIS A 204 -18.41 -9.05 -9.70
N GLY A 205 -17.42 -9.34 -10.55
CA GLY A 205 -17.50 -10.32 -11.62
C GLY A 205 -18.20 -9.83 -12.88
N VAL A 206 -18.71 -8.59 -12.90
CA VAL A 206 -19.25 -7.97 -14.12
C VAL A 206 -18.11 -7.78 -15.11
N GLU A 207 -18.31 -8.24 -16.35
CA GLU A 207 -17.40 -7.96 -17.46
C GLU A 207 -17.41 -6.48 -17.82
N ILE A 208 -16.22 -5.92 -18.06
CA ILE A 208 -16.02 -4.51 -18.34
C ILE A 208 -15.16 -4.35 -19.61
N GLU A 209 -15.53 -3.38 -20.43
CA GLU A 209 -14.75 -2.93 -21.57
C GLU A 209 -14.16 -1.56 -21.24
N ILE A 210 -12.83 -1.46 -21.26
CA ILE A 210 -12.10 -0.23 -21.01
C ILE A 210 -11.77 0.41 -22.34
N THR A 211 -12.10 1.70 -22.46
CA THR A 211 -11.88 2.49 -23.68
C THR A 211 -10.75 3.49 -23.52
N GLU A 212 -10.52 3.94 -22.29
CA GLU A 212 -9.55 4.98 -21.98
C GLU A 212 -8.96 4.74 -20.59
N LYS A 213 -7.76 5.29 -20.36
CA LYS A 213 -7.18 5.38 -19.03
C LYS A 213 -6.63 6.77 -18.78
N VAL A 214 -6.56 7.13 -17.51
CA VAL A 214 -5.82 8.30 -17.08
C VAL A 214 -5.01 7.98 -15.83
N ILE A 215 -3.82 8.56 -15.77
CA ILE A 215 -2.89 8.41 -14.65
C ILE A 215 -2.73 9.80 -14.06
N ASP A 216 -3.05 9.96 -12.78
CA ASP A 216 -2.88 11.26 -12.12
C ASP A 216 -1.42 11.53 -11.74
N SER A 217 -1.15 12.74 -11.24
CA SER A 217 0.18 13.15 -10.76
C SER A 217 0.68 12.31 -9.58
N ALA A 218 -0.20 11.56 -8.91
CA ALA A 218 0.11 10.63 -7.84
C ALA A 218 0.23 9.17 -8.32
N GLN A 219 0.31 8.95 -9.64
CA GLN A 219 0.43 7.63 -10.30
C GLN A 219 -0.76 6.69 -10.05
N VAL A 220 -1.93 7.21 -9.66
CA VAL A 220 -3.15 6.42 -9.56
C VAL A 220 -3.79 6.30 -10.95
N THR A 221 -4.05 5.07 -11.37
CA THR A 221 -4.68 4.80 -12.65
C THR A 221 -6.20 4.68 -12.50
N TRP A 222 -6.91 5.31 -13.43
CA TRP A 222 -8.35 5.21 -13.60
C TRP A 222 -8.66 4.68 -14.99
N TYR A 223 -9.67 3.81 -15.07
CA TYR A 223 -10.17 3.26 -16.32
C TYR A 223 -11.56 3.80 -16.62
N HIS A 224 -11.78 4.21 -17.86
CA HIS A 224 -13.10 4.54 -18.35
C HIS A 224 -13.75 3.29 -18.96
N ILE A 225 -14.87 2.88 -18.37
CA ILE A 225 -15.71 1.80 -18.87
C ILE A 225 -16.64 2.35 -19.94
N ALA A 226 -16.70 1.67 -21.08
CA ALA A 226 -17.57 2.01 -22.20
C ALA A 226 -19.01 2.30 -21.71
N GLN A 227 -19.47 3.53 -21.96
CA GLN A 227 -20.84 4.00 -21.66
C GLN A 227 -21.23 4.05 -20.16
N GLN A 228 -20.32 3.79 -19.22
CA GLN A 228 -20.67 3.72 -17.79
C GLN A 228 -19.92 4.74 -16.94
N GLY A 229 -18.68 5.07 -17.27
CA GLY A 229 -17.87 6.06 -16.56
C GLY A 229 -16.58 5.48 -15.99
N TRP A 230 -16.01 6.16 -15.00
CA TRP A 230 -14.67 5.91 -14.49
C TRP A 230 -14.67 5.04 -13.25
N ILE A 231 -13.79 4.04 -13.21
CA ILE A 231 -13.47 3.22 -12.04
C ILE A 231 -11.97 3.29 -11.73
N SER A 232 -11.60 3.00 -10.49
CA SER A 232 -10.19 2.85 -10.14
C SER A 232 -9.66 1.54 -10.72
N SER A 233 -8.44 1.56 -11.26
CA SER A 233 -7.81 0.38 -11.87
C SER A 233 -7.64 -0.79 -10.90
N ILE A 234 -7.60 -0.53 -9.60
CA ILE A 234 -7.45 -1.54 -8.56
C ILE A 234 -8.63 -2.52 -8.49
N TYR A 235 -9.78 -2.16 -9.07
CA TYR A 235 -10.97 -2.99 -9.11
C TYR A 235 -11.18 -3.65 -10.47
N ALA A 236 -10.21 -3.58 -11.37
CA ALA A 236 -10.27 -4.18 -12.69
C ALA A 236 -9.22 -5.28 -12.78
N SER A 237 -9.67 -6.52 -13.03
CA SER A 237 -8.80 -7.60 -13.49
C SER A 237 -8.91 -7.63 -15.01
N LEU A 238 -7.81 -7.35 -15.70
CA LEU A 238 -7.77 -7.29 -17.16
C LEU A 238 -7.41 -8.66 -17.73
N ASP A 239 -7.99 -8.98 -18.87
CA ASP A 239 -7.60 -10.15 -19.65
C ASP A 239 -6.22 -9.90 -20.30
N ASP A 240 -5.37 -10.92 -20.29
CA ASP A 240 -4.03 -10.88 -20.92
C ASP A 240 -4.07 -10.88 -22.46
#